data_AF-A0A429MJ36-F1
#
_entry.id   AF-A0A429MJ36-F1
#
_cell.length_a   1.000
_cell.length_b   1.000
_cell.length_c   1.000
_cell.angle_alpha   90.00
_cell.angle_beta   90.00
_cell.angle_gamma   90.00
#
_symmetry.space_group_name_H-M   'P 1'
#
loop_
_entity.id
_entity.type
_entity.pdbx_description
1 polymer ?
#
loop_
_entity_poly.entity_id
_entity_poly.type
_entity_poly.pdbx_seq_one_letter_code
_entity_poly.pdbx_strand_id
1 'polypeptide(L)'
;MQRTTKHFQINALALAIAMSTISAHAETDQQTSEYGTLPTIKVKAGSGQENEKSYIAGKTDTAVPLGLSVREVPQSVSVITQQRLQDQQLSTLVEVAENVTGVSVNRYETNRGGIYSRGFVVD
;
A
#
# COMPACT_ATOMS: atom_id res chain seq x y z
N MET A 1 49.62 -41.36 -26.50
CA MET A 1 50.71 -41.12 -25.52
C MET A 1 51.21 -39.70 -25.65
N GLN A 2 51.39 -39.06 -24.50
CA GLN A 2 52.37 -37.99 -24.17
C GLN A 2 52.22 -36.57 -24.75
N ARG A 3 51.95 -35.67 -23.80
CA ARG A 3 52.16 -34.22 -23.78
C ARG A 3 53.63 -33.87 -23.97
N THR A 4 53.91 -32.72 -24.58
CA THR A 4 55.02 -31.85 -24.13
C THR A 4 54.61 -30.38 -24.17
N THR A 5 54.89 -29.70 -23.06
CA THR A 5 54.74 -28.27 -22.81
C THR A 5 56.02 -27.54 -23.20
N LYS A 6 55.93 -26.34 -23.80
CA LYS A 6 56.93 -25.29 -23.64
C LYS A 6 56.25 -23.93 -23.52
N HIS A 7 56.56 -23.23 -22.43
CA HIS A 7 56.07 -21.92 -22.05
C HIS A 7 56.80 -20.83 -22.86
N PHE A 8 56.05 -19.88 -23.43
CA PHE A 8 56.58 -18.71 -24.12
C PHE A 8 56.08 -17.46 -23.37
N GLN A 9 57.00 -16.69 -22.79
CA GLN A 9 56.69 -15.46 -22.06
C GLN A 9 56.30 -14.36 -23.05
N ILE A 10 55.10 -13.79 -22.91
CA ILE A 10 54.58 -12.78 -23.83
C ILE A 10 54.90 -11.38 -23.30
N ASN A 11 55.61 -10.64 -24.14
CA ASN A 11 56.12 -9.29 -23.95
C ASN A 11 54.98 -8.26 -23.85
N ALA A 12 55.06 -7.31 -22.92
CA ALA A 12 53.97 -6.39 -22.54
C ALA A 12 53.49 -5.45 -23.66
N LEU A 13 54.20 -5.39 -24.79
CA LEU A 13 53.87 -4.55 -25.93
C LEU A 13 52.78 -5.16 -26.84
N ALA A 14 52.54 -6.48 -26.79
CA ALA A 14 51.54 -7.16 -27.61
C ALA A 14 50.10 -7.06 -27.05
N LEU A 15 49.94 -6.70 -25.76
CA LEU A 15 48.61 -6.63 -25.13
C LEU A 15 47.86 -5.32 -25.45
N ALA A 16 48.54 -4.28 -25.93
CA ALA A 16 47.93 -2.98 -26.22
C ALA A 16 47.32 -2.85 -27.63
N ILE A 17 47.66 -3.74 -28.57
CA ILE A 17 47.22 -3.65 -29.98
C ILE A 17 45.92 -4.46 -30.23
N ALA A 18 45.52 -5.35 -29.31
CA ALA A 18 44.33 -6.18 -29.45
C ALA A 18 43.02 -5.55 -28.90
N MET A 19 43.06 -4.31 -28.39
CA MET A 19 41.91 -3.67 -27.73
C MET A 19 41.23 -2.55 -28.54
N SER A 20 41.61 -2.28 -29.79
CA SER A 20 41.09 -1.12 -30.53
C SER A 20 40.34 -1.42 -31.83
N THR A 21 40.09 -2.67 -32.21
CA THR A 21 39.35 -2.94 -33.45
C THR A 21 38.42 -4.15 -33.32
N ILE A 22 37.15 -3.92 -33.00
CA ILE A 22 36.00 -4.68 -33.54
C ILE A 22 34.71 -3.86 -33.30
N SER A 23 33.89 -3.81 -34.36
CA SER A 23 32.50 -3.35 -34.46
C SER A 23 32.23 -1.91 -34.93
N ALA A 24 32.40 -1.70 -36.24
CA ALA A 24 31.61 -0.71 -37.00
C ALA A 24 30.47 -1.43 -37.73
N HIS A 25 29.27 -0.83 -37.68
CA HIS A 25 27.96 -1.42 -37.88
C HIS A 25 27.54 -1.51 -39.36
N ALA A 26 26.64 -2.46 -39.67
CA ALA A 26 25.95 -2.59 -40.95
C ALA A 26 24.89 -1.49 -41.13
N GLU A 27 24.77 -1.00 -42.37
CA GLU A 27 23.81 0.00 -42.81
C GLU A 27 22.42 -0.63 -42.98
N THR A 28 21.42 -0.08 -42.29
CA THR A 28 20.00 -0.30 -42.57
C THR A 28 19.28 1.00 -42.24
N ASP A 29 18.87 1.72 -43.27
CA ASP A 29 17.92 2.82 -43.18
C ASP A 29 16.57 2.27 -42.72
N GLN A 30 16.17 2.57 -41.48
CA GLN A 30 14.79 2.48 -41.01
C GLN A 30 14.54 3.57 -39.95
N GLN A 31 14.03 4.70 -40.43
CA GLN A 31 12.99 5.53 -39.82
C GLN A 31 13.15 5.87 -38.32
N THR A 32 13.66 7.07 -38.06
CA THR A 32 13.46 7.80 -36.80
C THR A 32 11.96 7.95 -36.52
N SER A 33 11.40 7.02 -35.76
CA SER A 33 10.23 7.28 -34.94
C SER A 33 10.75 7.39 -33.52
N GLU A 34 11.05 8.62 -33.11
CA GLU A 34 11.34 8.91 -31.70
C GLU A 34 10.02 8.74 -30.93
N TYR A 35 9.73 7.50 -30.52
CA TYR A 35 8.70 7.27 -29.53
C TYR A 35 9.27 7.75 -28.20
N GLY A 36 8.90 8.97 -27.81
CA GLY A 36 9.08 9.43 -26.44
C GLY A 36 8.46 8.40 -25.51
N THR A 37 9.29 7.71 -24.73
CA THR A 37 8.80 6.81 -23.69
C THR A 37 7.96 7.63 -22.73
N LEU A 38 6.67 7.33 -22.69
CA LEU A 38 5.75 7.99 -21.76
C LEU A 38 6.20 7.67 -20.33
N PRO A 39 6.21 8.66 -19.43
CA PRO A 39 6.62 8.45 -18.06
C PRO A 39 5.70 7.41 -17.39
N THR A 40 6.31 6.46 -16.67
CA THR A 40 5.56 5.45 -15.90
C THR A 40 4.68 6.13 -14.85
N ILE A 41 3.36 6.03 -15.03
CA ILE A 41 2.37 6.53 -14.08
C ILE A 41 2.26 5.54 -12.92
N LYS A 42 2.81 5.89 -11.75
CA LYS A 42 2.60 5.12 -10.52
C LYS A 42 1.28 5.56 -9.89
N VAL A 43 0.22 4.79 -10.14
CA VAL A 43 -1.05 4.97 -9.45
C VAL A 43 -0.97 4.25 -8.11
N LYS A 44 -0.90 5.01 -7.02
CA LYS A 44 -1.28 4.48 -5.70
C LYS A 44 -2.79 4.62 -5.59
N ALA A 45 -3.49 3.51 -5.31
CA ALA A 45 -4.83 3.60 -4.79
C ALA A 45 -4.77 4.52 -3.56
N GLY A 46 -5.60 5.56 -3.54
CA GLY A 46 -5.77 6.36 -2.35
C GLY A 46 -6.40 5.46 -1.31
N SER A 47 -5.57 4.80 -0.49
CA SER A 47 -6.04 4.20 0.74
C SER A 47 -6.79 5.31 1.47
N GLY A 48 -8.06 5.05 1.83
CA GLY A 48 -8.78 5.93 2.73
C GLY A 48 -7.84 6.32 3.86
N GLN A 49 -7.86 7.58 4.29
CA GLN A 49 -6.93 8.06 5.32
C GLN A 49 -7.26 7.47 6.70
N GLU A 50 -7.20 6.15 6.82
CA GLU A 50 -6.96 5.45 8.06
C GLU A 50 -5.49 5.69 8.41
N ASN A 51 -5.25 6.79 9.13
CA ASN A 51 -3.96 6.99 9.76
C ASN A 51 -3.78 5.83 10.74
N GLU A 52 -2.90 4.88 10.41
CA GLU A 52 -2.68 3.61 11.14
C GLU A 52 -2.40 3.80 12.63
N LYS A 53 -2.02 5.02 13.07
CA LYS A 53 -1.70 5.36 14.46
C LYS A 53 -2.48 6.56 14.98
N SER A 54 -3.75 6.68 14.60
CA SER A 54 -4.62 7.79 15.05
C SER A 54 -5.89 7.29 15.72
N TYR A 55 -6.26 7.95 16.81
CA TYR A 55 -7.58 7.84 17.45
C TYR A 55 -8.63 8.76 16.79
N ILE A 56 -8.18 9.68 15.93
CA ILE A 56 -9.02 10.62 15.20
C ILE A 56 -9.21 10.11 13.78
N ALA A 57 -10.49 9.94 13.40
CA ALA A 57 -10.88 9.66 12.02
C ALA A 57 -11.01 10.98 11.24
N GLY A 58 -10.38 11.06 10.07
CA GLY A 58 -10.37 12.26 9.23
C GLY A 58 -11.62 12.41 8.36
N LYS A 59 -12.01 11.33 7.68
CA LYS A 59 -13.12 11.27 6.72
C LYS A 59 -14.03 10.08 7.02
N THR A 60 -15.31 10.19 6.67
CA THR A 60 -16.27 9.08 6.75
C THR A 60 -17.25 9.12 5.58
N ASP A 61 -17.49 7.96 4.99
CA ASP A 61 -18.49 7.75 3.94
C ASP A 61 -19.80 7.18 4.48
N THR A 62 -19.82 6.77 5.76
CA THR A 62 -20.92 6.01 6.35
C THR A 62 -22.20 6.84 6.55
N ALA A 63 -22.05 8.13 6.86
CA ALA A 63 -23.18 9.02 7.08
C ALA A 63 -23.61 9.79 5.82
N VAL A 64 -22.66 10.08 4.93
CA VAL A 64 -22.91 10.75 3.66
C VAL A 64 -21.95 10.13 2.64
N PRO A 65 -22.42 9.65 1.47
CA PRO A 65 -21.60 8.96 0.47
C PRO A 65 -20.73 9.93 -0.36
N LEU A 66 -20.17 10.96 0.29
CA LEU A 66 -19.38 12.02 -0.32
C LEU A 66 -17.97 12.14 0.28
N GLY A 67 -17.58 11.24 1.20
CA GLY A 67 -16.26 11.26 1.81
C GLY A 67 -15.95 12.53 2.57
N LEU A 68 -16.95 13.04 3.30
CA LEU A 68 -16.86 14.26 4.08
C LEU A 68 -15.98 14.05 5.31
N SER A 69 -15.41 15.14 5.82
CA SER A 69 -14.80 15.10 7.14
C SER A 69 -15.85 14.85 8.20
N VAL A 70 -15.49 14.16 9.29
CA VAL A 70 -16.36 13.95 10.47
C VAL A 70 -16.97 15.27 10.99
N ARG A 71 -16.25 16.40 10.82
CA ARG A 71 -16.72 17.73 11.22
C ARG A 71 -17.78 18.34 10.29
N GLU A 72 -17.84 17.89 9.04
CA GLU A 72 -18.73 18.42 8.00
C GLU A 72 -20.02 17.60 7.89
N VAL A 73 -20.08 16.43 8.52
CA VAL A 73 -21.26 15.58 8.53
C VAL A 73 -22.34 16.22 9.42
N PRO A 74 -23.55 16.53 8.90
CA PRO A 74 -24.62 17.17 9.66
C PRO A 74 -25.35 16.22 10.62
N GLN A 75 -24.89 14.97 10.72
CA GLN A 75 -25.44 13.90 11.54
C GLN A 75 -24.43 13.56 12.65
N SER A 76 -24.92 13.11 13.81
CA SER A 76 -24.02 12.61 14.85
C SER A 76 -23.36 11.32 14.40
N VAL A 77 -22.03 11.34 14.31
CA VAL A 77 -21.21 10.18 13.93
C VAL A 77 -20.16 9.91 15.00
N SER A 78 -19.90 8.63 15.27
CA SER A 78 -18.79 8.19 16.13
C SER A 78 -17.99 7.15 15.36
N VAL A 79 -16.66 7.31 15.35
CA VAL A 79 -15.76 6.41 14.63
C VAL A 79 -14.80 5.79 15.64
N ILE A 80 -14.76 4.45 15.67
CA ILE A 80 -13.76 3.70 16.42
C ILE A 80 -12.66 3.30 15.44
N THR A 81 -11.42 3.76 15.69
CA THR A 81 -10.28 3.49 14.81
C THR A 81 -9.62 2.16 15.14
N GLN A 82 -8.86 1.62 14.18
CA GLN A 82 -8.13 0.36 14.37
C GLN A 82 -7.14 0.42 15.55
N GLN A 83 -6.44 1.55 15.71
CA GLN A 83 -5.55 1.77 16.86
C GLN A 83 -6.30 1.66 18.19
N ARG A 84 -7.52 2.24 18.27
CA ARG A 84 -8.34 2.16 19.47
C ARG A 84 -8.78 0.73 19.78
N LEU A 85 -9.15 -0.05 18.75
CA LEU A 85 -9.49 -1.46 18.92
C LEU A 85 -8.33 -2.25 19.52
N GLN A 86 -7.12 -2.03 19.01
CA GLN A 86 -5.91 -2.72 19.46
C GLN A 86 -5.51 -2.34 20.87
N ASP A 87 -5.50 -1.04 21.19
CA ASP A 87 -5.08 -0.54 22.50
C ASP A 87 -6.06 -0.91 23.62
N GLN A 88 -7.35 -0.99 23.29
CA GLN A 88 -8.40 -1.39 24.24
C GLN A 88 -8.71 -2.89 24.20
N GLN A 89 -7.99 -3.67 23.37
CA GLN A 89 -8.16 -5.12 23.21
C GLN A 89 -9.62 -5.53 22.90
N LEU A 90 -10.35 -4.65 22.21
CA LEU A 90 -11.76 -4.86 21.85
C LEU A 90 -11.82 -5.89 20.73
N SER A 91 -12.31 -7.08 21.06
CA SER A 91 -12.27 -8.24 20.18
C SER A 91 -13.63 -8.59 19.60
N THR A 92 -14.70 -8.04 20.17
CA THR A 92 -16.09 -8.37 19.82
C THR A 92 -16.88 -7.12 19.46
N LEU A 93 -17.85 -7.24 18.55
CA LEU A 93 -18.70 -6.10 18.17
C LEU A 93 -19.51 -5.55 19.35
N VAL A 94 -19.87 -6.42 20.30
CA VAL A 94 -20.54 -6.06 21.55
C VAL A 94 -19.64 -5.14 22.39
N GLU A 95 -18.37 -5.50 22.59
CA GLU A 95 -17.39 -4.69 23.32
C GLU A 95 -17.11 -3.35 22.63
N VAL A 96 -17.06 -3.36 21.29
CA VAL A 96 -16.91 -2.12 20.51
C VAL A 96 -18.13 -1.22 20.71
N ALA A 97 -19.34 -1.77 20.60
CA ALA A 97 -20.59 -1.04 20.75
C ALA A 97 -20.77 -0.45 22.17
N GLU A 98 -20.29 -1.14 23.21
CA GLU A 98 -20.26 -0.62 24.59
C GLU A 98 -19.37 0.63 24.75
N ASN A 99 -18.39 0.81 23.86
CA ASN A 99 -17.45 1.93 23.87
C ASN A 99 -17.87 3.11 22.97
N VAL A 100 -19.05 3.04 22.35
CA VAL A 100 -19.61 4.06 21.45
C VAL A 100 -20.69 4.88 22.17
N THR A 101 -20.58 6.20 22.10
CA THR A 101 -21.56 7.10 22.73
C THR A 101 -22.93 7.01 22.08
N GLY A 102 -23.99 6.92 22.89
CA GLY A 102 -25.38 6.86 22.40
C GLY A 102 -25.82 5.46 21.95
N VAL A 103 -24.94 4.47 22.08
CA VAL A 103 -25.22 3.04 21.90
C VAL A 103 -25.29 2.38 23.27
N SER A 104 -26.28 1.52 23.49
CA SER A 104 -26.35 0.63 24.65
C SER A 104 -26.44 -0.81 24.17
N VAL A 105 -25.87 -1.73 24.94
CA VAL A 105 -25.84 -3.15 24.59
C VAL A 105 -26.52 -3.97 25.67
N ASN A 106 -27.43 -4.84 25.26
CA ASN A 106 -27.97 -5.89 26.12
C ASN A 106 -27.26 -7.20 25.79
N ARG A 107 -26.35 -7.63 26.66
CA ARG A 107 -25.55 -8.85 26.44
C ARG A 107 -26.38 -10.08 26.75
N TYR A 108 -26.50 -10.99 25.78
CA TYR A 108 -27.11 -12.30 25.97
C TYR A 108 -26.04 -13.36 26.26
N GLU A 109 -24.91 -13.27 25.57
CA GLU A 109 -23.75 -14.16 25.66
C GLU A 109 -22.45 -13.33 25.58
N THR A 110 -21.29 -13.98 25.61
CA THR A 110 -19.98 -13.32 25.51
C THR A 110 -19.82 -12.51 24.22
N ASN A 111 -20.26 -13.05 23.07
CA ASN A 111 -20.12 -12.44 21.74
C ASN A 111 -21.44 -11.96 21.11
N ARG A 112 -22.58 -12.16 21.78
CA ARG A 112 -23.90 -11.83 21.24
C ARG A 112 -24.67 -10.95 22.20
N GLY A 113 -25.19 -9.86 21.68
CA GLY A 113 -26.02 -8.92 22.41
C GLY A 113 -26.88 -8.09 21.46
N GLY A 114 -28.04 -7.65 21.93
CA GLY A 114 -28.84 -6.67 21.22
C GLY A 114 -28.18 -5.31 21.31
N ILE A 115 -27.88 -4.70 20.16
CA ILE A 115 -27.34 -3.34 20.09
C ILE A 115 -28.51 -2.38 19.95
N TYR A 116 -28.55 -1.36 20.80
CA TYR A 116 -29.55 -0.32 20.79
C TYR A 116 -28.88 1.03 20.54
N SER A 117 -29.45 1.84 19.66
CA SER A 117 -29.01 3.22 19.41
C SER A 117 -30.13 4.16 19.79
N ARG A 118 -29.87 5.10 20.71
CA ARG A 118 -30.86 6.06 21.23
C ARG A 118 -32.18 5.40 21.69
N GLY A 119 -32.09 4.19 22.25
CA GLY A 119 -33.23 3.43 22.78
C GLY A 119 -33.96 2.52 21.78
N PHE A 120 -33.55 2.50 20.52
CA PHE A 120 -34.13 1.63 19.48
C PHE A 120 -33.17 0.51 19.12
N VAL A 121 -33.70 -0.69 18.84
CA VAL A 121 -32.88 -1.83 18.38
C VAL A 121 -32.27 -1.52 17.01
N VAL A 122 -31.00 -1.88 16.84
CA VAL A 122 -30.30 -1.85 15.56
C VAL A 122 -30.32 -3.27 15.00
N ASP A 123 -31.02 -3.46 13.88
CA ASP A 123 -31.14 -4.73 13.12
C ASP A 123 -30.51 -4.56 11.73
#